data_AF-A0A1Q6Z966-F1
#
_entry.id   AF-A0A1Q6Z966-F1
#
_cell.length_a   1.000
_cell.length_b   1.000
_cell.length_c   1.000
_cell.angle_alpha   90.00
_cell.angle_beta   90.00
_cell.angle_gamma   90.00
#
_symmetry.space_group_name_H-M   'P 1'
#
loop_
_entity.id
_entity.type
_entity.pdbx_description
1 polymer ?
#
loop_
_entity_poly.entity_id
_entity_poly.type
_entity_poly.pdbx_seq_one_letter_code
_entity_poly.pdbx_strand_id
1 'polypeptide(L)'
;MPVVLSDVFGDPNVGIFSFANEKIVVLPAGISAKKLSSYSEALETDICSIGIADSRLVGIYVTGNSNSLLLPYVATEEEISKLRSTGARIAVIQEKRTALGNLILCNDYGAVIDPRLKPKTVSAIEKALKVPVQTATIGGLPQVGSLAVASNKGVLANPIIDEKEKQHISEVLKVPVSVGTVNSGVPYPKSGIVVNSRGAVVGSHTLGSELLAVSTVFQTD
;
A
#
# COMPACT_ATOMS: atom_id res chain seq x y z
N MET A 1 8.19 -5.78 15.75
CA MET A 1 7.59 -6.00 14.41
C MET A 1 8.49 -6.95 13.60
N PRO A 2 8.03 -8.15 13.20
CA PRO A 2 8.75 -9.00 12.25
C PRO A 2 8.92 -8.29 10.89
N VAL A 3 10.12 -8.42 10.32
CA VAL A 3 10.44 -7.99 8.96
C VAL A 3 10.96 -9.20 8.20
N VAL A 4 10.29 -9.59 7.11
CA VAL A 4 10.67 -10.76 6.32
C VAL A 4 11.09 -10.34 4.92
N LEU A 5 12.26 -10.81 4.49
CA LEU A 5 12.73 -10.68 3.11
C LEU A 5 11.99 -11.67 2.21
N SER A 6 11.47 -11.20 1.08
CA SER A 6 10.74 -12.03 0.13
C SER A 6 10.86 -11.52 -1.30
N ASP A 7 10.44 -12.37 -2.24
CA ASP A 7 10.28 -12.05 -3.65
C ASP A 7 8.88 -12.48 -4.09
N VAL A 8 8.38 -11.95 -5.20
CA VAL A 8 7.19 -12.48 -5.88
C VAL A 8 7.57 -12.82 -7.31
N PHE A 9 7.44 -14.10 -7.69
CA PHE A 9 7.88 -14.62 -8.99
C PHE A 9 9.37 -14.37 -9.30
N GLY A 10 10.24 -14.35 -8.28
CA GLY A 10 11.66 -14.03 -8.41
C GLY A 10 11.97 -12.53 -8.47
N ASP A 11 10.96 -11.66 -8.43
CA ASP A 11 11.14 -10.21 -8.45
C ASP A 11 11.13 -9.64 -7.01
N PRO A 12 12.09 -8.80 -6.62
CA PRO A 12 12.17 -8.21 -5.29
C PRO A 12 11.12 -7.10 -5.04
N ASN A 13 10.37 -6.65 -6.05
CA ASN A 13 9.37 -5.60 -5.93
C ASN A 13 8.04 -6.14 -5.39
N VAL A 14 8.06 -6.71 -4.19
CA VAL A 14 6.92 -7.38 -3.54
C VAL A 14 5.65 -6.52 -3.44
N GLY A 15 5.80 -5.20 -3.27
CA GLY A 15 4.70 -4.25 -3.12
C GLY A 15 4.05 -3.82 -4.44
N ILE A 16 4.64 -4.16 -5.60
CA ILE A 16 3.95 -4.08 -6.90
C ILE A 16 2.92 -5.21 -7.02
N PHE A 17 3.29 -6.40 -6.52
CA PHE A 17 2.46 -7.59 -6.65
C PHE A 17 1.48 -7.76 -5.51
N SER A 18 1.69 -7.12 -4.36
CA SER A 18 0.94 -7.42 -3.15
C SER A 18 0.43 -6.17 -2.47
N PHE A 19 -0.66 -6.32 -1.72
CA PHE A 19 -1.26 -5.27 -0.90
C PHE A 19 -1.53 -5.80 0.51
N ALA A 20 -1.42 -4.94 1.52
CA ALA A 20 -1.84 -5.26 2.88
C ALA A 20 -2.49 -4.05 3.55
N ASN A 21 -3.44 -4.31 4.43
CA ASN A 21 -3.90 -3.41 5.47
C ASN A 21 -4.00 -4.19 6.80
N GLU A 22 -4.71 -3.67 7.80
CA GLU A 22 -4.85 -4.35 9.09
C GLU A 22 -5.79 -5.58 9.06
N LYS A 23 -6.48 -5.87 7.96
CA LYS A 23 -7.50 -6.92 7.89
C LYS A 23 -7.29 -7.94 6.79
N ILE A 24 -6.59 -7.59 5.73
CA ILE A 24 -6.38 -8.48 4.59
C ILE A 24 -5.03 -8.20 3.92
N VAL A 25 -4.40 -9.29 3.49
CA VAL A 25 -3.27 -9.28 2.56
C VAL A 25 -3.73 -9.90 1.25
N VAL A 26 -3.48 -9.21 0.14
CA VAL A 26 -3.84 -9.68 -1.19
C VAL A 26 -2.56 -9.94 -1.99
N LEU A 27 -2.41 -11.16 -2.46
CA LEU A 27 -1.32 -11.61 -3.34
C LEU A 27 -1.90 -12.12 -4.65
N PRO A 28 -1.15 -12.12 -5.77
CA PRO A 28 -1.66 -12.63 -7.03
C PRO A 28 -1.85 -14.14 -6.97
N ALA A 29 -2.62 -14.69 -7.91
CA ALA A 29 -2.71 -16.14 -8.09
C ALA A 29 -1.37 -16.73 -8.56
N GLY A 30 -1.10 -17.98 -8.17
CA GLY A 30 0.13 -18.71 -8.54
C GLY A 30 1.29 -18.59 -7.54
N ILE A 31 1.04 -18.01 -6.36
CA ILE A 31 2.00 -17.98 -5.26
C ILE A 31 1.92 -19.29 -4.46
N SER A 32 3.08 -19.84 -4.08
CA SER A 32 3.14 -21.09 -3.33
C SER A 32 2.55 -20.95 -1.93
N ALA A 33 1.93 -22.04 -1.42
CA ALA A 33 1.35 -22.05 -0.08
C ALA A 33 2.34 -21.62 1.01
N LYS A 34 3.60 -22.08 0.93
CA LYS A 34 4.67 -21.66 1.85
C LYS A 34 4.87 -20.14 1.87
N LYS A 35 4.87 -19.50 0.69
CA LYS A 35 5.06 -18.05 0.57
C LYS A 35 3.83 -17.28 1.05
N LEU A 36 2.62 -17.78 0.76
CA LEU A 36 1.38 -17.24 1.35
C LEU A 36 1.46 -17.30 2.88
N SER A 37 1.71 -18.46 3.48
CA SER A 37 1.84 -18.60 4.94
C SER A 37 2.86 -17.62 5.53
N SER A 38 4.03 -17.47 4.90
CA SER A 38 5.04 -16.50 5.33
C SER A 38 4.55 -15.05 5.36
N TYR A 39 3.73 -14.62 4.39
CA TYR A 39 3.12 -13.28 4.41
C TYR A 39 2.08 -13.16 5.52
N SER A 40 1.25 -14.19 5.71
CA SER A 40 0.19 -14.18 6.72
C SER A 40 0.76 -14.14 8.14
N GLU A 41 1.82 -14.92 8.39
CA GLU A 41 2.53 -14.95 9.65
C GLU A 41 3.27 -13.63 9.91
N ALA A 42 3.97 -13.09 8.91
CA ALA A 42 4.71 -11.84 9.07
C ALA A 42 3.77 -10.67 9.35
N LEU A 43 2.64 -10.57 8.64
CA LEU A 43 1.68 -9.46 8.75
C LEU A 43 0.56 -9.75 9.76
N GLU A 44 0.52 -10.95 10.36
CA GLU A 44 -0.55 -11.41 11.26
C GLU A 44 -1.95 -11.09 10.72
N THR A 45 -2.21 -11.49 9.47
CA THR A 45 -3.41 -11.09 8.71
C THR A 45 -3.84 -12.17 7.72
N ASP A 46 -5.15 -12.29 7.51
CA ASP A 46 -5.76 -13.20 6.54
C ASP A 46 -5.34 -12.88 5.10
N ILE A 47 -5.20 -13.94 4.30
CA ILE A 47 -4.75 -13.85 2.91
C ILE A 47 -5.88 -14.11 1.93
N CYS A 48 -5.92 -13.31 0.87
CA CYS A 48 -6.62 -13.61 -0.37
C CYS A 48 -5.62 -13.72 -1.53
N SER A 49 -5.63 -14.85 -2.24
CA SER A 49 -4.83 -15.01 -3.47
C SER A 49 -5.72 -14.80 -4.68
N ILE A 50 -5.60 -13.65 -5.34
CA ILE A 50 -6.31 -13.29 -6.56
C ILE A 50 -5.61 -12.17 -7.33
N GLY A 51 -5.71 -12.19 -8.67
CA GLY A 51 -5.33 -11.06 -9.52
C GLY A 51 -6.36 -9.92 -9.47
N ILE A 52 -6.03 -8.78 -10.07
CA ILE A 52 -6.95 -7.64 -10.19
C ILE A 52 -6.83 -7.07 -11.59
N ALA A 53 -7.97 -6.82 -12.24
CA ALA A 53 -8.05 -6.44 -13.64
C ALA A 53 -7.32 -7.44 -14.56
N ASP A 54 -7.51 -8.74 -14.31
CA ASP A 54 -6.85 -9.86 -15.01
C ASP A 54 -5.31 -9.77 -14.97
N SER A 55 -4.76 -9.06 -13.98
CA SER A 55 -3.33 -8.81 -13.82
C SER A 55 -2.81 -9.28 -12.47
N ARG A 56 -1.51 -9.58 -12.44
CA ARG A 56 -0.79 -9.95 -11.21
C ARG A 56 -0.32 -8.74 -10.39
N LEU A 57 -0.51 -7.52 -10.90
CA LEU A 57 -0.02 -6.28 -10.29
C LEU A 57 -0.97 -5.76 -9.21
N VAL A 58 -1.29 -6.60 -8.21
CA VAL A 58 -2.31 -6.28 -7.19
C VAL A 58 -1.99 -4.97 -6.46
N GLY A 59 -0.73 -4.76 -6.07
CA GLY A 59 -0.31 -3.56 -5.34
C GLY A 59 -0.40 -2.25 -6.14
N ILE A 60 -0.51 -2.35 -7.47
CA ILE A 60 -0.75 -1.21 -8.37
C ILE A 60 -2.25 -0.89 -8.47
N TYR A 61 -3.10 -1.90 -8.52
CA TYR A 61 -4.55 -1.72 -8.71
C TYR A 61 -5.31 -1.55 -7.41
N VAL A 62 -4.84 -2.14 -6.31
CA VAL A 62 -5.52 -2.16 -5.01
C VAL A 62 -4.85 -1.23 -4.03
N THR A 63 -5.68 -0.48 -3.33
CA THR A 63 -5.31 0.30 -2.15
C THR A 63 -6.50 0.35 -1.21
N GLY A 64 -6.30 0.77 0.03
CA GLY A 64 -7.37 0.87 0.99
C GLY A 64 -6.90 0.78 2.42
N ASN A 65 -7.85 0.88 3.34
CA ASN A 65 -7.62 0.79 4.76
C ASN A 65 -8.57 -0.27 5.36
N SER A 66 -8.64 -0.38 6.68
CA SER A 66 -9.47 -1.35 7.38
C SER A 66 -10.98 -1.17 7.17
N ASN A 67 -11.43 -0.04 6.58
CA ASN A 67 -12.83 0.21 6.30
C ASN A 67 -13.28 -0.29 4.94
N SER A 68 -12.41 -0.20 3.92
CA SER A 68 -12.71 -0.63 2.55
C SER A 68 -11.44 -0.81 1.73
N LEU A 69 -11.45 -1.81 0.85
CA LEU A 69 -10.56 -1.86 -0.30
C LEU A 69 -11.15 -1.05 -1.45
N LEU A 70 -10.28 -0.41 -2.21
CA LEU A 70 -10.59 0.35 -3.41
C LEU A 70 -10.05 -0.42 -4.61
N LEU A 71 -10.95 -0.75 -5.53
CA LEU A 71 -10.63 -1.44 -6.77
C LEU A 71 -10.96 -0.53 -7.97
N PRO A 72 -10.23 -0.65 -9.09
CA PRO A 72 -10.56 0.11 -10.29
C PRO A 72 -11.84 -0.42 -10.94
N TYR A 73 -12.50 0.40 -11.76
CA TYR A 73 -13.70 0.01 -12.50
C TYR A 73 -13.50 -1.14 -13.51
N VAL A 74 -12.25 -1.50 -13.79
CA VAL A 74 -11.88 -2.62 -14.67
C VAL A 74 -11.71 -3.95 -13.93
N ALA A 75 -11.86 -3.97 -12.60
CA ALA A 75 -11.85 -5.23 -11.84
C ALA A 75 -13.08 -6.08 -12.21
N THR A 76 -12.89 -7.39 -12.31
CA THR A 76 -13.95 -8.31 -12.73
C THR A 76 -14.90 -8.64 -11.57
N GLU A 77 -16.13 -9.07 -11.88
CA GLU A 77 -17.09 -9.49 -10.85
C GLU A 77 -16.60 -10.70 -10.04
N GLU A 78 -15.80 -11.58 -10.66
CA GLU A 78 -15.16 -12.71 -9.97
C GLU A 78 -14.15 -12.21 -8.92
N GLU A 79 -13.29 -11.27 -9.31
CA GLU A 79 -12.29 -10.64 -8.43
C GLU A 79 -12.96 -9.95 -7.22
N ILE A 80 -14.00 -9.16 -7.50
CA ILE A 80 -14.77 -8.46 -6.48
C ILE A 80 -15.47 -9.45 -5.55
N SER A 81 -16.10 -10.49 -6.11
CA SER A 81 -16.83 -11.50 -5.33
C SER A 81 -15.90 -12.30 -4.42
N LYS A 82 -14.72 -12.67 -4.92
CA LYS A 82 -13.72 -13.37 -4.12
C LYS A 82 -13.23 -12.53 -2.95
N LEU A 83 -12.90 -11.25 -3.17
CA LEU A 83 -12.49 -10.37 -2.08
C LEU A 83 -13.63 -10.11 -1.08
N ARG A 84 -14.88 -9.96 -1.55
CA ARG A 84 -16.04 -9.85 -0.64
C ARG A 84 -16.23 -11.09 0.22
N SER A 85 -15.91 -12.29 -0.30
CA SER A 85 -16.03 -13.54 0.46
C SER A 85 -15.10 -13.63 1.66
N THR A 86 -14.04 -12.79 1.72
CA THR A 86 -13.17 -12.67 2.90
C THR A 86 -13.74 -11.72 3.96
N GLY A 87 -14.94 -11.16 3.75
CA GLY A 87 -15.53 -10.14 4.61
C GLY A 87 -15.04 -8.71 4.34
N ALA A 88 -14.14 -8.52 3.37
CA ALA A 88 -13.68 -7.19 3.00
C ALA A 88 -14.80 -6.37 2.34
N ARG A 89 -14.97 -5.11 2.78
CA ARG A 89 -15.81 -4.16 2.06
C ARG A 89 -15.05 -3.66 0.83
N ILE A 90 -15.73 -3.66 -0.32
CA ILE A 90 -15.13 -3.30 -1.60
C ILE A 90 -15.86 -2.11 -2.19
N ALA A 91 -15.11 -1.07 -2.57
CA ALA A 91 -15.60 0.07 -3.32
C ALA A 91 -14.90 0.11 -4.69
N VAL A 92 -15.71 0.12 -5.75
CA VAL A 92 -15.21 0.23 -7.12
C VAL A 92 -15.14 1.71 -7.52
N ILE A 93 -13.95 2.20 -7.84
CA ILE A 93 -13.71 3.62 -8.12
C ILE A 93 -13.79 3.90 -9.62
N GLN A 94 -14.68 4.83 -9.98
CA GLN A 94 -14.94 5.29 -11.34
C GLN A 94 -13.93 6.38 -11.75
N GLU A 95 -12.68 5.98 -11.99
CA GLU A 95 -11.57 6.87 -12.39
C GLU A 95 -10.81 6.29 -13.58
N LYS A 96 -10.44 7.14 -14.55
CA LYS A 96 -9.73 6.71 -15.77
C LYS A 96 -8.32 6.20 -15.46
N ARG A 97 -7.66 6.78 -14.46
CA ARG A 97 -6.38 6.30 -13.94
C ARG A 97 -6.63 5.12 -13.00
N THR A 98 -6.52 3.91 -13.55
CA THR A 98 -6.89 2.65 -12.88
C THR A 98 -5.87 2.16 -11.86
N ALA A 99 -4.64 2.66 -11.88
CA ALA A 99 -3.59 2.29 -10.93
C ALA A 99 -3.80 2.97 -9.56
N LEU A 100 -4.88 2.63 -8.86
CA LEU A 100 -5.27 3.31 -7.61
C LEU A 100 -4.18 3.24 -6.53
N GLY A 101 -3.42 2.15 -6.47
CA GLY A 101 -2.27 1.99 -5.58
C GLY A 101 -1.13 2.99 -5.83
N ASN A 102 -1.05 3.57 -7.03
CA ASN A 102 -0.11 4.65 -7.35
C ASN A 102 -0.64 6.04 -6.96
N LEU A 103 -1.96 6.19 -6.87
CA LEU A 103 -2.61 7.48 -6.69
C LEU A 103 -2.96 7.79 -5.24
N ILE A 104 -3.05 6.77 -4.39
CA ILE A 104 -3.61 6.89 -3.04
C ILE A 104 -2.65 6.27 -2.03
N LEU A 105 -2.28 7.08 -1.04
CA LEU A 105 -1.56 6.65 0.16
C LEU A 105 -2.49 6.83 1.36
N CYS A 106 -2.84 5.74 2.05
CA CYS A 106 -3.81 5.80 3.14
C CYS A 106 -3.46 4.84 4.28
N ASN A 107 -4.01 5.14 5.45
CA ASN A 107 -4.07 4.26 6.61
C ASN A 107 -5.47 4.38 7.27
N ASP A 108 -5.63 3.91 8.51
CA ASP A 108 -6.91 3.96 9.21
C ASP A 108 -7.27 5.34 9.78
N TYR A 109 -6.38 6.32 9.68
CA TYR A 109 -6.57 7.66 10.23
C TYR A 109 -6.81 8.72 9.15
N GLY A 110 -6.25 8.55 7.95
CA GLY A 110 -6.35 9.50 6.86
C GLY A 110 -5.91 8.94 5.51
N ALA A 111 -6.06 9.76 4.48
CA ALA A 111 -5.52 9.47 3.15
C ALA A 111 -5.02 10.74 2.46
N VAL A 112 -3.88 10.61 1.77
CA VAL A 112 -3.40 11.59 0.80
C VAL A 112 -3.47 11.02 -0.61
N ILE A 113 -3.88 11.85 -1.56
CA ILE A 113 -4.21 11.41 -2.92
C ILE A 113 -3.62 12.32 -4.01
N ASP A 114 -3.51 11.77 -5.23
CA ASP A 114 -3.07 12.51 -6.42
C ASP A 114 -3.94 13.76 -6.65
N PRO A 115 -3.34 14.96 -6.72
CA PRO A 115 -4.04 16.25 -6.77
C PRO A 115 -4.83 16.45 -8.08
N ARG A 116 -4.56 15.64 -9.10
CA ARG A 116 -5.25 15.70 -10.39
C ARG A 116 -6.54 14.88 -10.38
N LEU A 117 -6.88 14.18 -9.29
CA LEU A 117 -8.14 13.44 -9.16
C LEU A 117 -9.35 14.38 -9.18
N LYS A 118 -10.42 13.95 -9.85
CA LYS A 118 -11.64 14.77 -9.96
C LYS A 118 -12.35 14.82 -8.61
N PRO A 119 -13.02 15.94 -8.24
CA PRO A 119 -13.74 16.06 -6.97
C PRO A 119 -14.71 14.91 -6.69
N LYS A 120 -15.44 14.45 -7.71
CA LYS A 120 -16.33 13.27 -7.60
C LYS A 120 -15.59 12.00 -7.18
N THR A 121 -14.39 11.78 -7.71
CA THR A 121 -13.53 10.65 -7.34
C THR A 121 -13.05 10.79 -5.91
N VAL A 122 -12.63 11.99 -5.50
CA VAL A 122 -12.21 12.29 -4.12
C VAL A 122 -13.32 11.97 -3.12
N SER A 123 -14.55 12.46 -3.36
CA SER A 123 -15.69 12.18 -2.48
C SER A 123 -16.04 10.68 -2.41
N ALA A 124 -15.87 9.94 -3.50
CA ALA A 124 -16.08 8.50 -3.50
C ALA A 124 -15.04 7.75 -2.65
N ILE A 125 -13.77 8.16 -2.75
CA ILE A 125 -12.66 7.62 -1.93
C ILE A 125 -12.91 7.91 -0.45
N GLU A 126 -13.22 9.16 -0.10
CA GLU A 126 -13.48 9.57 1.28
C GLU A 126 -14.63 8.79 1.92
N LYS A 127 -15.75 8.66 1.18
CA LYS A 127 -16.91 7.87 1.62
C LYS A 127 -16.57 6.40 1.84
N ALA A 128 -15.71 5.82 1.00
CA ALA A 128 -15.33 4.42 1.08
C ALA A 128 -14.36 4.15 2.25
N LEU A 129 -13.31 4.97 2.37
CA LEU A 129 -12.26 4.81 3.38
C LEU A 129 -12.69 5.27 4.77
N LYS A 130 -13.73 6.11 4.87
CA LYS A 130 -14.26 6.67 6.14
C LYS A 130 -13.21 7.41 6.98
N VAL A 131 -12.29 8.08 6.30
CA VAL A 131 -11.23 8.89 6.91
C VAL A 131 -11.08 10.18 6.10
N PRO A 132 -10.56 11.28 6.68
CA PRO A 132 -10.30 12.51 5.95
C PRO A 132 -9.37 12.27 4.75
N VAL A 133 -9.74 12.84 3.60
CA VAL A 133 -8.94 12.76 2.36
C VAL A 133 -8.42 14.16 1.99
N GLN A 134 -7.11 14.27 1.78
CA GLN A 134 -6.50 15.51 1.27
C GLN A 134 -5.61 15.22 0.06
N THR A 135 -5.38 16.24 -0.77
CA THR A 135 -4.43 16.12 -1.88
C THR A 135 -3.02 16.42 -1.40
N ALA A 136 -2.02 15.73 -1.95
CA ALA A 136 -0.61 15.99 -1.66
C ALA A 136 0.27 15.67 -2.87
N THR A 137 1.53 16.10 -2.81
CA THR A 137 2.61 15.67 -3.70
C THR A 137 3.77 15.14 -2.88
N ILE A 138 4.69 14.43 -3.53
CA ILE A 138 5.99 14.04 -2.96
C ILE A 138 7.07 14.45 -3.96
N GLY A 139 7.93 15.41 -3.60
CA GLY A 139 8.86 16.07 -4.51
C GLY A 139 8.17 16.75 -5.68
N GLY A 140 6.97 17.31 -5.47
CA GLY A 140 6.14 17.87 -6.54
C GLY A 140 5.52 16.84 -7.50
N LEU A 141 5.76 15.54 -7.28
CA LEU A 141 5.17 14.48 -8.09
C LEU A 141 3.78 14.09 -7.56
N PRO A 142 2.79 13.90 -8.45
CA PRO A 142 1.40 13.66 -8.05
C PRO A 142 1.10 12.21 -7.64
N GLN A 143 1.92 11.22 -8.00
CA GLN A 143 1.65 9.80 -7.71
C GLN A 143 2.10 9.41 -6.29
N VAL A 144 1.46 9.98 -5.27
CA VAL A 144 1.85 9.81 -3.86
C VAL A 144 1.89 8.34 -3.41
N GLY A 145 1.00 7.49 -3.93
CA GLY A 145 0.96 6.06 -3.60
C GLY A 145 2.14 5.27 -4.17
N SER A 146 2.77 5.71 -5.27
CA SER A 146 4.00 5.09 -5.78
C SER A 146 5.24 5.50 -4.99
N LEU A 147 5.21 6.69 -4.38
CA LEU A 147 6.37 7.33 -3.79
C LEU A 147 6.49 7.09 -2.29
N ALA A 148 5.47 6.51 -1.66
CA ALA A 148 5.49 6.22 -0.24
C ALA A 148 4.67 4.98 0.09
N VAL A 149 4.92 4.41 1.26
CA VAL A 149 4.13 3.34 1.85
C VAL A 149 3.76 3.74 3.28
N ALA A 150 2.51 3.51 3.67
CA ALA A 150 1.96 3.92 4.96
C ALA A 150 1.41 2.71 5.73
N SER A 151 1.50 2.79 7.05
CA SER A 151 0.72 1.97 7.97
C SER A 151 0.13 2.86 9.07
N ASN A 152 -0.54 2.26 10.05
CA ASN A 152 -1.00 2.97 11.25
C ASN A 152 0.16 3.35 12.21
N LYS A 153 1.41 3.03 11.88
CA LYS A 153 2.60 3.33 12.71
C LYS A 153 3.51 4.40 12.13
N GLY A 154 3.56 4.51 10.80
CA GLY A 154 4.46 5.44 10.13
C GLY A 154 4.26 5.49 8.62
N VAL A 155 5.06 6.33 7.98
CA VAL A 155 5.19 6.41 6.52
C VAL A 155 6.66 6.39 6.16
N LEU A 156 7.03 5.54 5.20
CA LEU A 156 8.33 5.61 4.54
C LEU A 156 8.13 6.20 3.14
N ALA A 157 8.70 7.38 2.90
CA ALA A 157 8.56 8.14 1.67
C ALA A 157 9.87 8.19 0.85
N ASN A 158 9.73 8.48 -0.44
CA ASN A 158 10.84 8.75 -1.34
C ASN A 158 11.71 9.89 -0.77
N PRO A 159 13.05 9.76 -0.80
CA PRO A 159 13.97 10.78 -0.29
C PRO A 159 13.86 12.18 -0.91
N ILE A 160 13.17 12.33 -2.05
CA ILE A 160 12.93 13.62 -2.71
C ILE A 160 11.89 14.51 -2.00
N ILE A 161 11.11 13.94 -1.06
CA ILE A 161 10.07 14.69 -0.35
C ILE A 161 10.63 15.93 0.36
N ASP A 162 9.91 17.04 0.30
CA ASP A 162 10.28 18.24 1.06
C ASP A 162 9.66 18.25 2.47
N GLU A 163 10.17 19.09 3.37
CA GLU A 163 9.69 19.14 4.76
C GLU A 163 8.23 19.63 4.88
N LYS A 164 7.73 20.44 3.95
CA LYS A 164 6.32 20.89 3.97
C LYS A 164 5.38 19.76 3.57
N GLU A 165 5.71 19.04 2.51
CA GLU A 165 5.00 17.84 2.06
C GLU A 165 5.01 16.77 3.16
N LYS A 166 6.17 16.54 3.78
CA LYS A 166 6.33 15.61 4.90
C LYS A 166 5.45 15.98 6.10
N GLN A 167 5.44 17.25 6.50
CA GLN A 167 4.58 17.73 7.58
C GLN A 167 3.09 17.56 7.22
N HIS A 168 2.69 17.95 6.02
CA HIS A 168 1.30 17.80 5.55
C HIS A 168 0.84 16.33 5.55
N ILE A 169 1.66 15.42 5.02
CA ILE A 169 1.35 13.98 5.01
C ILE A 169 1.25 13.44 6.44
N SER A 170 2.16 13.83 7.33
CA SER A 170 2.13 13.45 8.75
C SER A 170 0.85 13.92 9.45
N GLU A 171 0.43 15.16 9.20
CA GLU A 171 -0.79 15.74 9.78
C GLU A 171 -2.07 15.06 9.28
N VAL A 172 -2.11 14.66 8.02
CA VAL A 172 -3.26 13.97 7.43
C VAL A 172 -3.33 12.51 7.90
N LEU A 173 -2.22 11.78 7.81
CA LEU A 173 -2.15 10.35 8.14
C LEU A 173 -1.97 10.07 9.64
N LYS A 174 -1.77 11.12 10.46
CA LYS A 174 -1.62 11.04 11.93
C LYS A 174 -0.48 10.12 12.39
N VAL A 175 0.56 9.99 11.58
CA VAL A 175 1.72 9.12 11.85
C VAL A 175 3.00 9.81 11.38
N PRO A 176 4.16 9.53 12.00
CA PRO A 176 5.43 10.10 11.59
C PRO A 176 5.81 9.69 10.16
N VAL A 177 6.43 10.61 9.43
CA VAL A 177 6.93 10.40 8.08
C VAL A 177 8.47 10.43 8.11
N SER A 178 9.09 9.38 7.58
CA SER A 178 10.53 9.29 7.36
C SER A 178 10.82 9.00 5.89
N VAL A 179 12.09 9.14 5.51
CA VAL A 179 12.55 8.86 4.15
C VAL A 179 13.42 7.62 4.10
N GLY A 180 13.38 6.92 2.97
CA GLY A 180 14.26 5.78 2.75
C GLY A 180 14.13 5.15 1.38
N THR A 181 14.97 4.16 1.14
CA THR A 181 15.00 3.35 -0.06
C THR A 181 14.73 1.89 0.28
N VAL A 182 14.54 1.07 -0.76
CA VAL A 182 14.37 -0.38 -0.65
C VAL A 182 15.14 -1.05 -1.78
N ASN A 183 15.36 -2.36 -1.72
CA ASN A 183 15.93 -3.13 -2.82
C ASN A 183 17.27 -2.60 -3.34
N SER A 184 18.21 -2.26 -2.45
CA SER A 184 19.53 -1.75 -2.81
C SER A 184 19.50 -0.35 -3.43
N GLY A 185 18.78 0.57 -2.78
CA GLY A 185 18.79 2.00 -3.12
C GLY A 185 17.66 2.45 -4.03
N VAL A 186 16.66 1.62 -4.32
CA VAL A 186 15.49 2.01 -5.13
C VAL A 186 14.65 3.03 -4.35
N PRO A 187 14.44 4.25 -4.87
CA PRO A 187 13.74 5.32 -4.17
C PRO A 187 12.21 5.21 -4.32
N TYR A 188 11.67 3.99 -4.31
CA TYR A 188 10.23 3.75 -4.40
C TYR A 188 9.80 2.77 -3.31
N PRO A 189 9.62 3.24 -2.05
CA PRO A 189 9.26 2.38 -0.92
C PRO A 189 8.07 1.45 -1.20
N LYS A 190 7.03 1.97 -1.88
CA LYS A 190 5.85 1.17 -2.28
C LYS A 190 6.20 -0.06 -3.11
N SER A 191 7.22 0.01 -3.96
CA SER A 191 7.58 -1.11 -4.84
C SER A 191 8.11 -2.31 -4.06
N GLY A 192 8.87 -2.08 -3.00
CA GLY A 192 9.59 -3.13 -2.28
C GLY A 192 9.05 -3.44 -0.89
N ILE A 193 7.95 -2.82 -0.46
CA ILE A 193 7.44 -2.97 0.92
C ILE A 193 5.92 -3.23 0.90
N VAL A 194 5.52 -4.21 1.70
CA VAL A 194 4.14 -4.51 2.08
C VAL A 194 4.10 -4.47 3.61
N VAL A 195 3.25 -3.63 4.21
CA VAL A 195 3.32 -3.34 5.64
C VAL A 195 1.94 -3.10 6.22
N ASN A 196 1.77 -3.43 7.49
CA ASN A 196 0.66 -3.00 8.34
C ASN A 196 1.20 -2.66 9.74
N SER A 197 0.34 -2.50 10.75
CA SER A 197 0.79 -2.19 12.11
C SER A 197 1.52 -3.32 12.83
N ARG A 198 1.42 -4.56 12.34
CA ARG A 198 1.95 -5.77 12.99
C ARG A 198 3.27 -6.23 12.41
N GLY A 199 3.48 -6.02 11.11
CA GLY A 199 4.60 -6.59 10.37
C GLY A 199 4.95 -5.88 9.07
N ALA A 200 6.09 -6.27 8.50
CA ALA A 200 6.47 -5.90 7.14
C ALA A 200 7.04 -7.09 6.35
N VAL A 201 6.67 -7.17 5.08
CA VAL A 201 7.35 -7.97 4.07
C VAL A 201 8.07 -7.04 3.12
N VAL A 202 9.36 -7.27 2.92
CA VAL A 202 10.24 -6.41 2.14
C VAL A 202 10.96 -7.21 1.07
N GLY A 203 11.34 -6.53 -0.01
CA GLY A 203 11.98 -7.18 -1.15
C GLY A 203 13.32 -7.82 -0.81
N SER A 204 13.62 -8.95 -1.45
CA SER A 204 14.77 -9.81 -1.17
C SER A 204 16.13 -9.14 -1.37
N HIS A 205 16.18 -8.01 -2.09
CA HIS A 205 17.39 -7.22 -2.33
C HIS A 205 17.55 -6.05 -1.33
N THR A 206 16.68 -5.96 -0.31
CA THR A 206 16.73 -4.87 0.69
C THR A 206 17.95 -5.03 1.60
N LEU A 207 18.74 -3.97 1.73
CA LEU A 207 19.99 -3.96 2.49
C LEU A 207 19.76 -3.78 4.00
N GLY A 208 20.75 -4.14 4.82
CA GLY A 208 20.67 -4.00 6.28
C GLY A 208 20.34 -2.59 6.76
N SER A 209 20.92 -1.56 6.14
CA SER A 209 20.60 -0.15 6.44
C SER A 209 19.15 0.22 6.10
N GLU A 210 18.61 -0.32 5.01
CA GLU A 210 17.22 -0.12 4.60
C GLU A 210 16.26 -0.87 5.53
N LEU A 211 16.61 -2.09 5.95
CA LEU A 211 15.86 -2.85 6.96
C LEU A 211 15.77 -2.13 8.29
N LEU A 212 16.85 -1.48 8.72
CA LEU A 212 16.86 -0.64 9.92
C LEU A 212 15.90 0.54 9.76
N ALA A 213 15.93 1.24 8.62
CA ALA A 213 15.01 2.34 8.35
C ALA A 213 13.54 1.89 8.38
N VAL A 214 13.20 0.78 7.70
CA VAL A 214 11.86 0.19 7.73
C VAL A 214 11.45 -0.15 9.16
N SER A 215 12.34 -0.79 9.92
CA SER A 215 12.08 -1.17 11.30
C SER A 215 11.81 0.06 12.17
N THR A 216 12.66 1.09 12.10
CA THR A 216 12.48 2.32 12.89
C THR A 216 11.16 3.03 12.61
N VAL A 217 10.72 3.07 11.34
CA VAL A 217 9.50 3.77 10.95
C VAL A 217 8.23 3.05 11.39
N PHE A 218 8.23 1.72 11.36
CA PHE A 218 7.02 0.92 11.60
C PHE A 218 7.02 0.18 12.96
N GLN A 219 8.08 0.30 13.77
CA GLN A 219 8.16 -0.22 15.15
C GLN A 219 7.85 0.82 16.23
N THR A 220 7.31 1.98 15.89
CA THR A 220 6.91 2.98 16.88
C THR A 220 5.82 2.43 17.81
N ASP A 221 6.05 2.52 19.12
CA ASP A 221 5.14 2.06 20.17
C ASP A 221 3.76 2.75 20.09
#